data_AF-A0A925ZM59-F1
#
_entry.id   AF-A0A925ZM59-F1
#
_cell.length_a   1.000
_cell.length_b   1.000
_cell.length_c   1.000
_cell.angle_alpha   90.00
_cell.angle_beta   90.00
_cell.angle_gamma   90.00
#
_symmetry.space_group_name_H-M   'P 1'
#
loop_
_entity.id
_entity.type
_entity.pdbx_description
1 polymer ?
#
loop_
_entity_poly.entity_id
_entity_poly.type
_entity_poly.pdbx_seq_one_letter_code
_entity_poly.pdbx_strand_id
1 'polypeptide(L)'
;MRLAAMYGFDYHVHLNRGFLGYVLARKGELEEGAILLAEAKAGMTSIQGEHVALQQLRLLDAEVAHMLGDSARARRELEEMLADFHATNELSLAHWAQEALARIERDLGTSFIETPSTLPDSTDPEQDTVRTKPLR
;
A
#
# COMPACT_ATOMS: atom_id res chain seq x y z
N MET A 1 14.14 9.13 38.00
CA MET A 1 13.92 8.24 36.83
C MET A 1 12.42 8.05 36.58
N ARG A 2 11.74 9.01 35.93
CA ARG A 2 10.32 8.89 35.52
C ARG A 2 10.10 9.35 34.08
N LEU A 3 10.88 10.33 33.61
CA LEU A 3 10.82 10.84 32.24
C LEU A 3 11.22 9.80 31.18
N ALA A 4 12.33 9.07 31.37
CA ALA A 4 12.76 8.05 30.41
C ALA A 4 11.73 6.91 30.20
N ALA A 5 11.00 6.54 31.27
CA ALA A 5 9.93 5.55 31.19
C ALA A 5 8.68 6.10 30.46
N MET A 6 8.45 7.42 30.52
CA MET A 6 7.36 8.09 29.81
C MET A 6 7.67 8.19 28.30
N TYR A 7 8.90 8.60 27.94
CA TYR A 7 9.36 8.65 26.55
C TYR A 7 9.37 7.26 25.88
N GLY A 8 9.84 6.22 26.58
CA GLY A 8 9.81 4.85 26.06
C GLY A 8 8.38 4.31 25.88
N PHE A 9 7.43 4.74 26.73
CA PHE A 9 6.03 4.34 26.60
C PHE A 9 5.38 4.97 25.37
N ASP A 10 5.59 6.28 25.14
CA ASP A 10 5.03 6.98 23.98
C ASP A 10 5.56 6.41 22.66
N TYR A 11 6.85 6.05 22.61
CA TYR A 11 7.45 5.34 21.47
C TYR A 11 6.70 4.07 21.11
N HIS A 12 6.53 3.16 22.08
CA HIS A 12 5.87 1.87 21.82
C HIS A 12 4.40 2.04 21.48
N VAL A 13 3.72 3.03 22.07
CA VAL A 13 2.31 3.33 21.74
C VAL A 13 2.17 3.72 20.27
N HIS A 14 3.02 4.63 19.77
CA HIS A 14 2.95 5.05 18.37
C HIS A 14 3.37 3.94 17.41
N LEU A 15 4.43 3.20 17.73
CA LEU A 15 4.88 2.08 16.89
C LEU A 15 3.80 1.00 16.78
N ASN A 16 3.22 0.58 17.91
CA ASN A 16 2.15 -0.41 17.93
C ASN A 16 0.90 0.09 17.20
N ARG A 17 0.55 1.38 17.31
CA ARG A 17 -0.55 1.99 16.56
C ARG A 17 -0.33 1.89 15.06
N GLY A 18 0.88 2.17 14.59
CA GLY A 18 1.23 2.05 13.18
C GLY A 18 1.12 0.61 12.67
N PHE A 19 1.67 -0.36 13.39
CA PHE A 19 1.52 -1.77 13.03
C PHE A 19 0.06 -2.22 13.04
N LEU A 20 -0.74 -1.78 14.02
CA LEU A 20 -2.18 -2.05 14.04
C LEU A 20 -2.86 -1.46 12.80
N GLY A 21 -2.56 -0.21 12.44
CA GLY A 21 -3.10 0.44 11.24
C GLY A 21 -2.81 -0.36 9.98
N TYR A 22 -1.56 -0.83 9.81
CA TYR A 22 -1.19 -1.70 8.68
C TYR A 22 -1.98 -3.02 8.68
N VAL A 23 -2.12 -3.67 9.84
CA VAL A 23 -2.87 -4.93 9.95
C VAL A 23 -4.35 -4.75 9.61
N LEU A 24 -4.97 -3.65 10.04
CA LEU A 24 -6.35 -3.31 9.67
C LEU A 24 -6.49 -3.10 8.16
N ALA A 25 -5.58 -2.34 7.55
CA ALA A 25 -5.57 -2.16 6.11
C ALA A 25 -5.46 -3.50 5.36
N ARG A 26 -4.58 -4.41 5.79
CA ARG A 26 -4.46 -5.76 5.22
C ARG A 26 -5.70 -6.63 5.40
N LYS A 27 -6.56 -6.33 6.38
CA LYS A 27 -7.85 -7.00 6.61
C LYS A 27 -9.01 -6.40 5.79
N GLY A 28 -8.77 -5.33 5.04
CA GLY A 28 -9.77 -4.63 4.24
C GLY A 28 -10.32 -3.36 4.91
N GLU A 29 -9.91 -3.06 6.14
CA GLU A 29 -10.26 -1.82 6.85
C GLU A 29 -9.27 -0.71 6.47
N LEU A 30 -9.24 -0.37 5.18
CA LEU A 30 -8.21 0.49 4.57
C LEU A 30 -8.18 1.91 5.14
N GLU A 31 -9.34 2.56 5.23
CA GLU A 31 -9.44 3.95 5.68
C GLU A 31 -9.07 4.08 7.17
N GLU A 32 -9.60 3.20 8.02
CA GLU A 32 -9.25 3.17 9.44
C GLU A 32 -7.77 2.85 9.65
N GLY A 33 -7.25 1.86 8.91
CA GLY A 33 -5.83 1.52 8.93
C GLY A 33 -4.93 2.70 8.57
N ALA A 34 -5.28 3.43 7.50
CA ALA A 34 -4.54 4.62 7.06
C ALA A 34 -4.58 5.75 8.10
N ILE A 35 -5.72 5.98 8.75
CA ILE A 35 -5.86 6.99 9.82
C ILE A 35 -4.92 6.67 10.99
N LEU A 36 -4.97 5.44 11.50
CA LEU A 36 -4.10 5.03 12.61
C LEU A 36 -2.61 5.16 12.26
N LEU A 37 -2.26 4.85 11.01
CA LEU A 37 -0.90 4.95 10.54
C LEU A 37 -0.41 6.39 10.41
N ALA A 38 -1.27 7.30 9.91
CA ALA A 38 -1.00 8.73 9.85
C ALA A 38 -0.80 9.32 11.26
N GLU A 39 -1.66 8.96 12.21
CA GLU A 39 -1.51 9.36 13.61
C GLU A 39 -0.22 8.84 14.25
N ALA A 40 0.13 7.57 13.97
CA ALA A 40 1.37 6.98 14.45
C ALA A 40 2.60 7.73 13.92
N LYS A 41 2.62 8.07 12.63
CA LYS A 41 3.70 8.86 12.01
C LYS A 41 3.82 10.26 12.62
N ALA A 42 2.68 10.94 12.82
CA ALA A 42 2.65 12.25 13.44
C ALA A 42 3.18 12.21 14.88
N GLY A 43 2.76 11.21 15.66
CA GLY A 43 3.27 10.98 17.02
C GLY A 43 4.76 10.67 17.03
N MET A 44 5.23 9.76 16.16
CA MET A 44 6.64 9.38 16.09
C MET A 44 7.57 10.53 15.71
N THR A 45 7.12 11.44 14.84
CA THR A 45 7.87 12.65 14.46
C THR A 45 8.19 13.56 15.66
N SER A 46 7.37 13.52 16.71
CA SER A 46 7.58 14.31 17.92
C SER A 46 8.64 13.72 18.87
N ILE A 47 9.06 12.47 18.64
CA ILE A 47 10.03 11.76 19.48
C ILE A 47 11.43 11.93 18.88
N GLN A 48 12.33 12.56 19.64
CA GLN A 48 13.71 12.81 19.19
C GLN A 48 14.53 11.51 19.15
N GLY A 49 15.34 11.35 18.09
CA GLY A 49 16.33 10.28 17.97
C GLY A 49 15.82 8.96 17.40
N GLU A 50 14.51 8.80 17.22
CA GLU A 50 13.89 7.54 16.80
C GLU A 50 13.71 7.44 15.28
N HIS A 51 14.82 7.55 14.55
CA HIS A 51 14.81 7.58 13.08
C HIS A 51 14.28 6.29 12.47
N VAL A 52 14.73 5.13 12.98
CA VAL A 52 14.38 3.81 12.43
C VAL A 52 12.88 3.55 12.51
N ALA A 53 12.24 3.86 13.64
CA ALA A 53 10.81 3.63 13.81
C ALA A 53 9.98 4.50 12.86
N LEU A 54 10.38 5.76 12.64
CA LEU A 54 9.73 6.60 11.65
C LEU A 54 9.85 6.02 10.23
N GLN A 55 11.03 5.50 9.85
CA GLN A 55 11.22 4.86 8.55
C GLN A 55 10.39 3.58 8.39
N GLN A 56 10.26 2.76 9.43
CA GLN A 56 9.35 1.61 9.44
C GLN A 56 7.90 2.05 9.19
N LEU A 57 7.43 3.11 9.87
CA LEU A 57 6.08 3.63 9.66
C LEU A 57 5.89 4.20 8.25
N ARG A 58 6.91 4.81 7.64
CA ARG A 58 6.85 5.27 6.24
C ARG A 58 6.76 4.12 5.25
N LEU A 59 7.49 3.03 5.48
CA LEU A 59 7.38 1.81 4.67
C LEU A 59 5.96 1.24 4.70
N LEU A 60 5.36 1.16 5.89
CA LEU A 60 3.96 0.73 6.04
C LEU A 60 2.99 1.68 5.31
N ASP A 61 3.23 2.99 5.37
CA ASP A 61 2.39 4.01 4.72
C ASP A 61 2.38 3.88 3.21
N ALA A 62 3.55 3.64 2.62
CA ALA A 62 3.65 3.41 1.19
C ALA A 62 2.88 2.14 0.78
N GLU A 63 2.98 1.05 1.53
CA GLU A 63 2.19 -0.15 1.25
C GLU A 63 0.69 0.10 1.39
N VAL A 64 0.24 0.84 2.41
CA VAL A 64 -1.18 1.20 2.57
C VAL A 64 -1.66 2.13 1.46
N ALA A 65 -0.83 3.09 1.03
CA ALA A 65 -1.13 3.96 -0.10
C ALA A 65 -1.36 3.15 -1.40
N HIS A 66 -0.55 2.12 -1.63
CA HIS A 66 -0.78 1.19 -2.74
C HIS A 66 -2.13 0.46 -2.59
N MET A 67 -2.47 -0.04 -1.41
CA MET A 67 -3.76 -0.72 -1.16
C MET A 67 -4.96 0.21 -1.36
N LEU A 68 -4.79 1.52 -1.13
CA LEU A 68 -5.79 2.56 -1.42
C LEU A 68 -5.88 2.91 -2.92
N GLY A 69 -5.07 2.29 -3.77
CA GLY A 69 -5.02 2.52 -5.21
C GLY A 69 -3.97 3.53 -5.66
N ASP A 70 -3.26 4.19 -4.73
CA ASP A 70 -2.21 5.16 -5.05
C ASP A 70 -0.84 4.50 -5.22
N SER A 71 -0.79 3.54 -6.15
CA SER A 71 0.40 2.73 -6.44
C SER A 71 1.57 3.58 -6.97
N ALA A 72 1.26 4.66 -7.70
CA ALA A 72 2.28 5.54 -8.27
C ALA A 72 3.00 6.36 -7.19
N ARG A 73 2.24 6.87 -6.20
CA ARG A 73 2.83 7.52 -5.01
C ARG A 73 3.63 6.52 -4.20
N ALA A 74 3.05 5.36 -3.88
CA ALA A 74 3.69 4.32 -3.09
C ALA A 74 5.05 3.90 -3.67
N ARG A 75 5.09 3.63 -4.98
CA ARG A 75 6.33 3.28 -5.69
C ARG A 75 7.39 4.37 -5.58
N ARG A 76 7.02 5.61 -5.84
CA ARG A 76 7.95 6.75 -5.79
C ARG A 76 8.54 6.92 -4.38
N GLU A 77 7.70 6.85 -3.35
CA GLU A 77 8.15 6.97 -1.96
C GLU A 77 9.09 5.81 -1.58
N LEU A 78 8.79 4.59 -1.99
CA LEU A 78 9.65 3.42 -1.75
C LEU A 78 10.99 3.52 -2.49
N GLU A 79 11.01 3.98 -3.73
CA GLU A 79 12.25 4.19 -4.50
C GLU A 79 13.14 5.27 -3.86
N GLU A 80 12.54 6.36 -3.39
CA GLU A 80 13.24 7.43 -2.66
C GLU A 80 13.83 6.88 -1.34
N MET A 81 13.02 6.21 -0.53
CA MET A 81 13.48 5.59 0.72
C MET A 81 14.57 4.54 0.49
N LEU A 82 14.47 3.74 -0.57
CA LEU A 82 15.47 2.74 -0.91
C LEU A 82 16.83 3.39 -1.23
N ALA A 83 16.83 4.50 -1.97
CA ALA A 83 18.05 5.26 -2.23
C ALA A 83 18.68 5.79 -0.93
N ASP A 84 17.85 6.33 -0.03
CA ASP A 84 18.29 6.81 1.29
C ASP A 84 18.89 5.68 2.14
N PHE A 85 18.21 4.52 2.23
CA PHE A 85 18.68 3.38 3.03
C PHE A 85 20.00 2.81 2.51
N HIS A 86 20.22 2.80 1.19
CA HIS A 86 21.51 2.44 0.63
C HIS A 86 22.60 3.45 0.98
N ALA A 87 22.29 4.75 0.99
CA ALA A 87 23.24 5.79 1.37
C ALA A 87 23.62 5.75 2.87
N THR A 88 22.69 5.35 3.74
CA THR A 88 22.90 5.24 5.19
C THR A 88 23.32 3.84 5.67
N ASN A 89 23.45 2.87 4.74
CA ASN A 89 23.77 1.46 5.03
C ASN A 89 22.74 0.76 5.94
N GLU A 90 21.46 1.13 5.83
CA GLU A 90 20.33 0.52 6.54
C GLU A 90 19.79 -0.69 5.77
N LEU A 91 20.60 -1.73 5.63
CA LEU A 91 20.32 -2.88 4.75
C LEU A 91 19.00 -3.61 5.03
N SER A 92 18.55 -3.67 6.29
CA SER A 92 17.27 -4.31 6.64
C SER A 92 16.06 -3.53 6.11
N LEU A 93 16.11 -2.20 6.19
CA LEU A 93 15.06 -1.33 5.66
C LEU A 93 15.11 -1.29 4.13
N ALA A 94 16.31 -1.31 3.54
CA ALA A 94 16.49 -1.45 2.09
C ALA A 94 15.85 -2.74 1.56
N HIS A 95 16.09 -3.87 2.23
CA HIS A 95 15.49 -5.15 1.84
C HIS A 95 13.96 -5.11 1.94
N TRP A 96 13.41 -4.53 3.01
CA TRP A 96 11.96 -4.34 3.12
C TRP A 96 11.41 -3.47 1.99
N ALA A 97 12.02 -2.31 1.70
CA ALA A 97 11.59 -1.46 0.59
C ALA A 97 11.58 -2.20 -0.75
N GLN A 98 12.60 -3.03 -1.02
CA GLN A 98 12.68 -3.87 -2.22
C GLN A 98 11.55 -4.91 -2.27
N GLU A 99 11.28 -5.60 -1.16
CA GLU A 99 10.18 -6.57 -1.10
C GLU A 99 8.81 -5.90 -1.29
N ALA A 100 8.61 -4.70 -0.74
CA ALA A 100 7.39 -3.92 -0.92
C ALA A 100 7.21 -3.49 -2.38
N LEU A 101 8.26 -2.98 -3.02
CA LEU A 101 8.26 -2.67 -4.45
C LEU A 101 7.91 -3.91 -5.30
N ALA A 102 8.54 -5.05 -5.01
CA ALA A 102 8.26 -6.29 -5.73
C ALA A 102 6.82 -6.77 -5.57
N ARG A 103 6.18 -6.53 -4.41
CA ARG A 103 4.75 -6.78 -4.20
C ARG A 103 3.90 -5.88 -5.09
N ILE A 104 4.14 -4.56 -5.07
CA ILE A 104 3.41 -3.59 -5.89
C ILE A 104 3.53 -3.93 -7.38
N GLU A 105 4.75 -4.25 -7.84
CA GLU A 105 4.98 -4.61 -9.24
C GLU A 105 4.26 -5.88 -9.65
N ARG A 106 4.21 -6.89 -8.76
CA ARG A 106 3.44 -8.11 -8.98
C ARG A 106 1.95 -7.80 -9.08
N ASP A 107 1.42 -7.01 -8.15
CA ASP A 107 -0.01 -6.69 -8.06
C ASP A 107 -0.47 -5.90 -9.30
N LEU A 108 0.35 -4.96 -9.78
CA LEU A 108 0.13 -4.24 -11.04
C LEU A 108 0.21 -5.17 -12.26
N GLY A 109 1.19 -6.09 -12.27
CA GLY A 109 1.36 -7.08 -13.33
C GLY A 109 0.20 -8.07 -13.42
N THR A 110 -0.36 -8.50 -12.29
CA THR A 110 -1.55 -9.35 -12.23
C THR A 110 -2.82 -8.59 -12.62
N SER A 111 -2.94 -7.31 -12.24
CA SER A 111 -4.09 -6.49 -12.58
C SER A 111 -4.24 -6.25 -14.10
N PHE A 112 -3.13 -6.28 -14.85
CA PHE A 112 -3.17 -6.25 -16.33
C PHE A 112 -3.70 -7.55 -16.97
N ILE A 113 -3.55 -8.70 -16.28
CA ILE A 113 -3.97 -10.02 -16.80
C ILE A 113 -5.45 -10.30 -16.50
N GLU A 114 -6.06 -9.59 -15.54
CA GLU A 114 -7.50 -9.59 -15.32
C GLU A 114 -8.24 -8.70 -16.34
N THR A 115 -8.12 -9.04 -17.63
CA THR A 115 -9.04 -8.58 -18.68
C THR A 115 -10.44 -9.10 -18.35
N PRO A 116 -11.52 -8.29 -18.51
CA PRO A 116 -12.85 -8.70 -18.07
C PRO A 116 -13.32 -9.94 -18.83
N SER A 117 -13.39 -11.06 -18.13
CA SER A 117 -14.13 -12.25 -18.56
C SER A 117 -15.63 -12.03 -18.31
N THR A 118 -16.23 -11.09 -19.04
CA THR A 118 -17.67 -11.11 -19.31
C THR A 118 -17.86 -10.99 -20.81
N LEU A 119 -17.72 -12.14 -21.47
CA LEU A 119 -18.42 -12.43 -22.71
C LEU A 119 -19.91 -12.07 -22.50
N PRO A 120 -20.56 -11.34 -23.42
CA PRO A 120 -21.99 -11.12 -23.36
C PRO A 120 -22.72 -12.42 -23.75
N ASP A 121 -23.06 -13.25 -22.78
CA ASP A 121 -24.02 -14.34 -22.98
C ASP A 121 -25.45 -13.80 -22.80
N SER A 122 -26.06 -13.40 -23.91
CA SER A 122 -27.36 -13.94 -24.37
C SER A 122 -27.91 -13.09 -25.51
N THR A 123 -27.33 -13.18 -26.70
CA THR A 123 -28.09 -12.84 -27.91
C THR A 123 -28.73 -14.13 -28.40
N ASP A 124 -30.03 -14.23 -28.14
CA ASP A 124 -30.96 -15.26 -28.54
C ASP A 124 -30.74 -15.74 -30.00
N PRO A 125 -30.46 -17.04 -30.25
CA PRO A 125 -30.23 -17.57 -31.59
C PRO A 125 -31.49 -17.61 -32.47
N GLU A 126 -32.66 -17.18 -31.99
CA GLU A 126 -33.90 -17.17 -32.78
C GLU A 126 -34.20 -15.84 -33.51
N GLN A 127 -33.36 -14.82 -33.41
CA GLN A 127 -33.57 -13.54 -34.12
C GLN A 127 -32.92 -13.45 -35.52
N ASP A 128 -32.40 -14.56 -36.06
CA ASP A 128 -31.84 -14.60 -37.42
C ASP A 128 -32.92 -14.89 -38.49
N THR A 129 -34.02 -14.13 -38.47
CA THR A 129 -35.03 -14.18 -39.54
C THR A 129 -34.72 -13.11 -40.60
N VAL A 130 -34.00 -13.55 -41.62
CA VAL A 130 -34.07 -13.20 -43.05
C VAL A 130 -34.68 -11.83 -43.40
N ARG A 131 -33.85 -10.92 -43.92
CA ARG A 131 -34.32 -9.84 -44.79
C ARG A 131 -33.38 -9.60 -45.98
N THR A 132 -33.46 -10.48 -46.97
CA THR A 132 -32.91 -10.20 -48.30
C THR A 132 -33.75 -9.12 -48.98
N LYS A 133 -33.17 -7.94 -49.22
CA LYS A 133 -33.77 -6.93 -50.09
C LYS A 133 -33.61 -7.37 -51.56
N PRO A 134 -34.64 -7.23 -52.41
CA PRO A 134 -34.48 -7.45 -53.85
C PRO A 134 -33.71 -6.27 -54.45
N LEU A 135 -32.62 -6.56 -55.17
CA LEU A 135 -31.94 -5.60 -56.04
C LEU A 135 -32.74 -5.49 -57.35
N ARG A 136 -33.07 -4.26 -57.74
CA ARG A 136 -33.45 -3.89 -59.12
C ARG A 136 -32.27 -3.23 -59.79
#